data_AF-A0A8C9EMU0-F1
#
_entry.id   AF-A0A8C9EMU0-F1
#
_cell.length_a   1.000
_cell.length_b   1.000
_cell.length_c   1.000
_cell.angle_alpha   90.00
_cell.angle_beta   90.00
_cell.angle_gamma   90.00
#
_symmetry.space_group_name_H-M   'P 1'
#
loop_
_entity.id
_entity.type
_entity.pdbx_description
1 polymer ?
#
loop_
_entity_poly.entity_id
_entity_poly.type
_entity_poly.pdbx_seq_one_letter_code
_entity_poly.pdbx_strand_id
1 'polypeptide(L)'
;RAMAAGEQQSREYLERHGLPALLHRLAALLLYHRPERPRQFLVQALEAVRAARRGEAAMPCVLDEADVEAVFRMLDAAGRGFVTGRQCRPASPKSALLEHERIQAFKRKKKANKKSEVDMYEHVPMYLTFKTVTALR
;
A
#
# COMPACT_ATOMS: atom_id res chain seq x y z
N ARG A 1 -37.60 -9.86 -3.36
CA ARG A 1 -36.86 -10.05 -2.09
C ARG A 1 -35.87 -11.22 -2.12
N ALA A 2 -36.12 -12.32 -2.83
CA ALA A 2 -35.17 -13.45 -2.93
C ALA A 2 -33.90 -13.18 -3.79
N MET A 3 -33.99 -12.43 -4.90
CA MET A 3 -32.82 -12.10 -5.74
C MET A 3 -31.76 -11.28 -4.99
N ALA A 4 -32.17 -10.32 -4.16
CA ALA A 4 -31.25 -9.49 -3.38
C ALA A 4 -30.46 -10.29 -2.33
N ALA A 5 -31.01 -11.38 -1.80
CA ALA A 5 -30.32 -12.23 -0.82
C ALA A 5 -29.22 -13.07 -1.49
N GLY A 6 -29.49 -13.62 -2.68
CA GLY A 6 -28.51 -14.41 -3.45
C GLY A 6 -27.34 -13.56 -3.97
N GLU A 7 -27.62 -12.35 -4.45
CA GLU A 7 -26.59 -11.40 -4.89
C GLU A 7 -25.69 -10.97 -3.72
N GLN A 8 -26.28 -10.67 -2.57
CA GLN A 8 -25.53 -10.28 -1.38
C GLN A 8 -24.62 -11.41 -0.88
N GLN A 9 -25.14 -12.64 -0.81
CA GLN A 9 -24.37 -13.80 -0.39
C GLN A 9 -23.19 -14.10 -1.34
N SER A 10 -23.42 -13.95 -2.64
CA SER A 10 -22.37 -14.08 -3.66
C SER A 10 -21.30 -13.01 -3.48
N ARG A 11 -21.70 -11.76 -3.27
CA ARG A 11 -20.77 -10.65 -3.06
C ARG A 11 -19.93 -10.85 -1.80
N GLU A 12 -20.54 -11.27 -0.70
CA GLU A 12 -19.80 -11.58 0.53
C GLU A 12 -18.79 -12.70 0.34
N TYR A 13 -19.14 -13.75 -0.42
CA TYR A 13 -18.19 -14.81 -0.74
C TYR A 13 -16.99 -14.26 -1.52
N LEU A 14 -17.22 -13.44 -2.55
CA LEU A 14 -16.16 -12.84 -3.36
C LEU A 14 -15.21 -11.98 -2.51
N GLU A 15 -15.77 -11.13 -1.65
CA GLU A 15 -15.00 -10.25 -0.76
C GLU A 15 -14.19 -11.06 0.27
N ARG A 16 -14.81 -12.04 0.93
CA ARG A 16 -14.15 -12.90 1.93
C ARG A 16 -12.95 -13.64 1.36
N HIS A 17 -13.00 -14.04 0.09
CA HIS A 17 -11.91 -14.73 -0.58
C HIS A 17 -10.93 -13.81 -1.32
N GLY A 18 -11.15 -12.49 -1.27
CA GLY A 18 -10.29 -11.49 -1.91
C GLY A 18 -10.25 -11.62 -3.44
N LEU A 19 -11.30 -12.20 -4.04
CA LEU A 19 -11.39 -12.39 -5.49
C LEU A 19 -11.36 -11.07 -6.27
N PRO A 20 -12.03 -9.99 -5.83
CA PRO A 20 -11.94 -8.69 -6.51
C PRO A 20 -10.50 -8.17 -6.62
N ALA A 21 -9.73 -8.24 -5.54
CA ALA A 21 -8.34 -7.80 -5.52
C ALA A 21 -7.43 -8.66 -6.41
N LEU A 22 -7.65 -9.98 -6.41
CA LEU A 22 -6.95 -10.91 -7.30
C LEU A 22 -7.21 -10.57 -8.77
N LEU A 23 -8.48 -10.43 -9.15
CA LEU A 23 -8.87 -10.11 -10.53
C LEU A 23 -8.30 -8.75 -10.97
N HIS A 24 -8.32 -7.75 -10.09
CA HIS A 24 -7.72 -6.45 -10.37
C HIS A 24 -6.22 -6.55 -10.67
N ARG A 25 -5.49 -7.35 -9.90
CA ARG A 25 -4.06 -7.60 -10.15
C ARG A 25 -3.82 -8.31 -11.48
N LEU A 26 -4.57 -9.38 -11.76
CA LEU A 26 -4.43 -10.11 -13.03
C LEU A 26 -4.74 -9.22 -14.24
N ALA A 27 -5.76 -8.37 -14.13
CA ALA A 27 -6.10 -7.39 -15.16
C ALA A 27 -4.96 -6.37 -15.35
N ALA A 28 -4.37 -5.85 -14.27
CA ALA A 28 -3.24 -4.94 -14.34
C ALA A 28 -2.03 -5.58 -15.04
N LEU A 29 -1.69 -6.82 -14.70
CA LEU A 29 -0.60 -7.57 -15.32
C LEU A 29 -0.84 -7.77 -16.83
N LEU A 30 -2.07 -8.11 -17.23
CA LEU A 30 -2.40 -8.27 -18.65
C LEU A 30 -2.31 -6.96 -19.44
N LEU A 31 -2.84 -5.87 -18.87
CA LEU A 31 -2.85 -4.57 -19.54
C LEU A 31 -1.44 -3.99 -19.70
N TYR A 32 -0.57 -4.26 -18.72
CA TYR A 32 0.81 -3.81 -18.73
C TYR A 32 1.67 -4.65 -19.68
N HIS A 33 1.72 -5.97 -19.51
CA HIS A 33 2.63 -6.82 -20.28
C HIS A 33 2.15 -7.14 -21.69
N ARG A 34 0.84 -7.03 -21.96
CA ARG A 34 0.20 -7.34 -23.27
C ARG A 34 0.78 -8.58 -23.96
N PRO A 35 0.78 -9.75 -23.29
CA PRO A 35 1.40 -10.96 -23.81
C PRO A 35 0.66 -11.48 -25.05
N GLU A 36 1.41 -12.08 -25.99
CA GLU A 36 0.84 -12.72 -27.18
C GLU A 36 -0.13 -13.85 -26.84
N ARG A 37 0.12 -14.56 -25.74
CA ARG A 37 -0.67 -15.69 -25.25
C ARG A 37 -1.28 -15.38 -23.86
N PRO A 38 -2.36 -14.60 -23.80
CA PRO A 38 -2.90 -14.08 -22.53
C PRO A 38 -3.40 -15.18 -21.58
N ARG A 39 -3.97 -16.27 -22.11
CA ARG A 39 -4.43 -17.39 -21.29
C ARG A 39 -3.27 -18.11 -20.60
N GLN A 40 -2.21 -18.39 -21.34
CA GLN A 40 -1.03 -19.08 -20.80
C GLN A 40 -0.34 -18.21 -19.74
N PHE A 41 -0.20 -16.91 -20.02
CA PHE A 41 0.33 -15.94 -19.07
C PHE A 41 -0.49 -15.88 -17.77
N LEU A 42 -1.83 -15.86 -17.86
CA LEU A 42 -2.69 -15.86 -16.68
C LEU A 42 -2.56 -17.14 -15.84
N VAL A 43 -2.40 -18.30 -16.47
CA VAL A 43 -2.18 -19.57 -15.75
C VAL A 43 -0.89 -19.48 -14.92
N GLN A 44 0.21 -19.03 -15.53
CA GLN A 44 1.48 -18.84 -14.84
C GLN A 44 1.38 -17.80 -13.71
N ALA A 45 0.68 -16.68 -13.94
CA ALA A 45 0.45 -15.66 -12.92
C ALA A 45 -0.35 -16.21 -11.73
N LEU A 46 -1.36 -17.06 -11.97
CA LEU A 46 -2.14 -17.72 -10.93
C LEU A 46 -1.32 -18.75 -10.14
N GLU A 47 -0.44 -19.49 -10.81
CA GLU A 47 0.51 -20.40 -10.16
C GLU A 47 1.47 -19.64 -9.24
N ALA A 48 2.00 -18.51 -9.71
CA ALA A 48 2.84 -17.63 -8.90
C ALA A 48 2.09 -17.06 -7.68
N VAL A 49 0.83 -16.62 -7.85
CA VAL A 49 -0.03 -16.20 -6.72
C VAL A 49 -0.23 -17.34 -5.72
N ARG A 50 -0.43 -18.58 -6.20
CA ARG A 50 -0.62 -19.76 -5.35
C ARG A 50 0.64 -20.05 -4.53
N ALA A 51 1.82 -20.02 -5.15
CA ALA A 51 3.10 -20.21 -4.48
C ALA A 51 3.35 -19.08 -3.46
N ALA A 52 3.06 -17.82 -3.82
CA ALA A 52 3.20 -16.68 -2.92
C ALA A 52 2.31 -16.75 -1.68
N ARG A 53 1.07 -17.26 -1.83
CA ARG A 53 0.17 -17.51 -0.69
C ARG A 53 0.71 -18.59 0.27
N ARG A 54 1.58 -19.47 -0.21
CA ARG A 54 2.26 -20.50 0.61
C ARG A 54 3.60 -20.02 1.18
N GLY A 55 4.04 -18.81 0.83
CA GLY A 55 5.36 -18.29 1.19
C GLY A 55 6.51 -18.90 0.37
N GLU A 56 6.20 -19.61 -0.71
CA GLU A 56 7.19 -20.28 -1.57
C GLU A 56 7.77 -19.33 -2.63
N ALA A 57 7.10 -18.21 -2.91
CA ALA A 57 7.50 -17.26 -3.94
C ALA A 57 7.09 -15.82 -3.58
N ALA A 58 7.65 -14.86 -4.30
CA ALA A 58 7.16 -13.49 -4.28
C ALA A 58 5.81 -13.38 -4.99
N MET A 59 4.96 -12.48 -4.51
CA MET A 59 3.68 -12.19 -5.12
C MET A 59 3.90 -11.43 -6.44
N PRO A 60 3.30 -11.84 -7.58
CA PRO A 60 3.49 -11.14 -8.84
C PRO A 60 3.02 -9.69 -8.76
N CYS A 61 3.85 -8.77 -9.26
CA CYS A 61 3.60 -7.34 -9.30
C CYS A 61 3.97 -6.78 -10.67
N VAL A 62 3.39 -5.61 -10.99
CA VAL A 62 3.67 -4.89 -12.24
C VAL A 62 5.02 -4.17 -12.19
N LEU A 63 5.41 -3.72 -10.99
CA LEU A 63 6.64 -2.96 -10.78
C LEU A 63 7.82 -3.92 -10.61
N ASP A 64 8.92 -3.64 -11.29
CA ASP A 64 10.20 -4.28 -11.04
C ASP A 64 11.09 -3.47 -10.08
N GLU A 65 12.31 -3.94 -9.84
CA GLU A 65 13.26 -3.28 -8.93
C GLU A 65 13.68 -1.90 -9.45
N ALA A 66 13.79 -1.72 -10.76
CA ALA A 66 14.14 -0.45 -11.38
C ALA A 66 13.00 0.56 -11.27
N ASP A 67 11.75 0.11 -11.41
CA ASP A 67 10.55 0.92 -11.18
C ASP A 67 10.49 1.40 -9.73
N VAL A 68 10.74 0.49 -8.78
CA VAL A 68 10.77 0.84 -7.34
C VAL A 68 11.88 1.84 -7.05
N GLU A 69 13.06 1.66 -7.64
CA GLU A 69 14.17 2.60 -7.52
C GLU A 69 13.81 3.97 -8.11
N ALA A 70 13.18 4.02 -9.28
CA ALA A 70 12.75 5.26 -9.90
C ALA A 70 11.73 6.02 -9.03
N VAL A 71 10.72 5.31 -8.50
CA VAL A 71 9.74 5.90 -7.57
C VAL A 71 10.43 6.37 -6.29
N PHE A 72 11.38 5.60 -5.76
CA PHE A 72 12.15 5.99 -4.58
C PHE A 72 12.93 7.29 -4.82
N ARG A 73 13.66 7.38 -5.93
CA ARG A 73 14.41 8.59 -6.32
C ARG A 73 13.49 9.80 -6.51
N MET A 74 12.29 9.59 -7.06
CA MET A 74 11.29 10.66 -7.19
C MET A 74 10.78 11.17 -5.83
N LEU A 75 10.64 10.28 -4.85
CA LEU A 75 10.20 10.64 -3.50
C LEU A 75 11.33 11.22 -2.63
N ASP A 76 12.59 10.83 -2.91
CA ASP A 76 13.80 11.36 -2.30
C ASP A 76 14.44 12.47 -3.15
N ALA A 77 13.68 13.53 -3.45
CA ALA A 77 14.17 14.68 -4.21
C ALA A 77 15.37 15.40 -3.56
N ALA A 78 15.61 15.17 -2.26
CA ALA A 78 16.73 15.73 -1.52
C ALA A 78 17.98 14.82 -1.51
N GLY A 79 17.92 13.62 -2.09
CA GLY A 79 19.04 12.68 -2.18
C GLY A 79 19.57 12.21 -0.82
N ARG A 80 18.70 12.11 0.19
CA ARG A 80 19.10 11.75 1.56
C ARG A 80 19.30 10.24 1.74
N GLY A 81 18.91 9.42 0.77
CA GLY A 81 18.96 7.96 0.85
C GLY A 81 17.86 7.36 1.73
N PHE A 82 16.88 8.16 2.16
CA PHE A 82 15.73 7.68 2.91
C PHE A 82 14.47 8.50 2.63
N VAL A 83 13.32 7.81 2.60
CA VAL A 83 12.01 8.40 2.38
C VAL A 83 11.18 8.25 3.66
N THR A 84 10.58 9.35 4.13
CA THR A 84 9.72 9.33 5.33
C THR A 84 8.36 8.75 5.02
N GLY A 85 7.67 8.17 6.02
CA GLY A 85 6.34 7.58 5.82
C GLY A 85 5.27 8.56 5.29
N ARG A 86 5.48 9.88 5.44
CA ARG A 86 4.62 10.91 4.83
C ARG A 86 4.84 11.02 3.32
N GLN A 87 6.07 10.80 2.85
CA GLN A 87 6.43 10.81 1.44
C GLN A 87 5.99 9.50 0.74
N CYS A 88 5.98 8.36 1.42
CA CYS A 88 5.51 7.09 0.84
C CYS A 88 3.98 6.98 0.74
N ARG A 89 3.22 7.86 1.41
CA ARG A 89 1.76 7.78 1.40
C ARG A 89 1.25 8.37 0.08
N PRO A 90 0.46 7.63 -0.73
CA PRO A 90 -0.06 8.18 -1.97
C PRO A 90 -0.88 9.44 -1.67
N ALA A 91 -0.68 10.49 -2.45
CA ALA A 91 -1.40 11.75 -2.35
C ALA A 91 -2.86 11.57 -2.82
N SER A 92 -3.66 10.87 -2.02
CA SER A 92 -5.11 10.90 -2.22
C SER A 92 -5.61 12.31 -1.89
N PRO A 93 -6.59 12.88 -2.62
CA PRO A 93 -7.15 14.19 -2.29
C PRO A 93 -7.69 14.25 -0.86
N LYS A 94 -8.18 13.13 -0.31
CA LYS A 94 -8.57 13.00 1.10
C LYS A 94 -7.39 13.18 2.06
N SER A 95 -6.23 12.58 1.78
CA SER A 95 -5.03 12.79 2.59
C SER A 95 -4.49 14.21 2.47
N ALA A 96 -4.60 14.86 1.30
CA ALA A 96 -4.18 16.25 1.14
C ALA A 96 -5.08 17.22 1.95
N LEU A 97 -6.40 16.98 1.96
CA LEU A 97 -7.36 17.75 2.77
C LEU A 97 -7.11 17.58 4.27
N LEU A 98 -6.90 16.34 4.74
CA LEU A 98 -6.54 16.09 6.14
C LEU A 98 -5.22 16.78 6.52
N GLU A 99 -4.21 16.75 5.65
CA GLU A 99 -2.94 17.41 5.92
C GLU A 99 -3.09 18.95 5.92
N HIS A 100 -3.89 19.53 5.03
CA HIS A 100 -4.21 20.95 5.04
C HIS A 100 -4.93 21.36 6.34
N GLU A 101 -5.94 20.61 6.78
CA GLU A 101 -6.64 20.87 8.05
C GLU A 101 -5.73 20.72 9.27
N ARG A 102 -4.86 19.70 9.30
CA ARG A 102 -3.88 19.50 10.37
C ARG A 102 -2.86 20.63 10.44
N ILE A 103 -2.35 21.11 9.31
CA ILE A 103 -1.42 22.25 9.25
C ILE A 103 -2.11 23.54 9.74
N GLN A 104 -3.37 23.76 9.38
CA GLN A 104 -4.13 24.91 9.85
C GLN A 104 -4.42 24.83 11.36
N ALA A 105 -4.76 23.64 11.87
CA ALA A 105 -4.95 23.41 13.30
C ALA A 105 -3.65 23.62 14.10
N PHE A 106 -2.50 23.19 13.57
CA PHE A 106 -1.19 23.42 14.18
C PHE A 106 -0.83 24.91 14.21
N LYS A 107 -1.04 25.65 13.11
CA LYS A 107 -0.83 27.10 13.08
C LYS A 107 -1.74 27.84 14.07
N ARG A 108 -3.01 27.42 14.20
CA ARG A 108 -3.95 27.95 15.20
C ARG A 108 -3.48 27.69 16.63
N LYS A 109 -3.00 26.47 16.94
CA LYS A 109 -2.43 26.12 18.24
C LYS A 109 -1.14 26.87 18.55
N LYS A 110 -0.23 27.06 17.59
CA LYS A 110 1.00 27.84 17.79
C LYS A 110 0.73 29.34 18.00
N LYS A 111 -0.32 29.89 17.37
CA LYS A 111 -0.75 31.28 17.57
C LYS A 111 -1.42 31.47 18.94
N ALA A 112 -2.12 30.45 19.44
CA ALA A 112 -2.68 30.42 20.79
C ALA A 112 -1.61 30.20 21.88
N ASN A 113 -0.56 29.44 21.58
CA ASN A 113 0.52 29.12 22.51
C ASN A 113 1.78 29.95 22.24
N LYS A 114 1.68 31.28 22.44
CA LYS A 114 2.86 32.17 22.53
C LYS A 114 3.41 32.21 23.96
N LYS A 115 3.51 31.03 24.60
CA LYS A 115 4.17 30.80 25.89
C LYS A 115 4.49 29.30 26.00
N SER A 116 5.67 28.96 26.52
CA SER A 116 6.25 27.61 26.60
C SER A 116 6.62 26.95 25.26
N GLU A 117 7.88 27.18 24.90
CA GLU A 117 8.72 26.30 24.11
C GLU A 117 9.03 25.02 24.92
N VAL A 118 9.33 23.93 24.21
CA VAL A 118 9.78 22.59 24.69
C VAL A 118 8.66 21.58 25.04
N ASP A 119 8.31 20.73 24.07
CA ASP A 119 8.40 19.25 24.15
C ASP A 119 7.58 18.60 23.01
N MET A 120 8.24 17.86 22.12
CA MET A 120 7.52 16.92 21.23
C MET A 120 8.45 15.90 20.53
N TYR A 121 9.01 14.97 21.29
CA TYR A 121 9.22 13.62 20.79
C TYR A 121 8.56 12.67 21.78
N GLU A 122 7.36 12.20 21.48
CA GLU A 122 7.00 10.80 21.71
C GLU A 122 5.57 10.46 21.25
N HIS A 123 5.42 9.17 20.93
CA HIS A 123 4.19 8.41 20.70
C HIS A 123 3.52 8.51 19.32
N VAL A 124 4.09 7.77 18.36
CA VAL A 124 3.30 7.05 17.35
C VAL A 124 3.21 5.59 17.78
N PRO A 125 2.01 5.03 18.04
CA PRO A 125 1.89 3.65 18.45
C PRO A 125 2.18 2.71 17.28
N MET A 126 3.12 1.82 17.54
CA MET A 126 3.64 0.79 16.67
C MET A 126 2.65 -0.39 16.63
N TYR A 127 1.80 -0.45 15.61
CA TYR A 127 1.12 -1.69 15.24
C TYR A 127 1.30 -1.93 13.73
N LEU A 128 2.46 -2.48 13.37
CA LEU A 128 2.50 -3.73 12.61
C LEU A 128 3.89 -4.36 12.80
N THR A 129 3.84 -5.39 13.62
CA THR A 129 4.82 -6.42 13.95
C THR A 129 5.74 -6.88 12.82
N PHE A 130 7.05 -6.66 12.99
CA PHE A 130 8.09 -7.64 12.70
C PHE A 130 8.82 -7.94 14.02
N LYS A 131 8.37 -8.98 14.74
CA LYS A 131 9.17 -9.77 15.69
C LYS A 131 9.50 -11.06 14.93
N THR A 132 10.72 -11.59 14.81
CA THR A 132 11.87 -11.74 15.74
C THR A 132 13.17 -11.75 14.91
N VAL A 133 14.22 -10.97 15.22
CA VAL A 133 15.39 -11.30 16.10
C VAL A 133 15.86 -12.75 15.91
N THR A 134 17.09 -13.04 15.45
CA THR A 134 18.29 -13.31 16.28
C THR A 134 19.45 -13.62 15.28
N ALA A 135 20.45 -12.76 15.13
CA ALA A 135 21.76 -12.74 15.81
C ALA A 135 22.80 -13.74 15.27
N LEU A 136 24.08 -13.37 15.45
CA LEU A 136 25.36 -14.05 15.15
C LEU A 136 25.90 -13.68 13.75
N ARG A 137 27.00 -12.95 13.58
CA ARG A 137 28.12 -12.63 14.49
C ARG A 137 28.88 -11.44 13.92
#